data_AF-A0A4R3HCM3-F1
#
_entry.id   AF-A0A4R3HCM3-F1
#
_cell.length_a   1.000
_cell.length_b   1.000
_cell.length_c   1.000
_cell.angle_alpha   90.00
_cell.angle_beta   90.00
_cell.angle_gamma   90.00
#
_symmetry.space_group_name_H-M   'P 1'
#
loop_
_entity.id
_entity.type
_entity.pdbx_description
1 polymer ?
#
loop_
_entity_poly.entity_id
_entity_poly.type
_entity_poly.pdbx_seq_one_letter_code
_entity_poly.pdbx_strand_id
1 'polypeptide(L)'
;MRAKKPPDPRAQARKAALNALRRARRTADKAGIELSEWEGEFLGSVAQRIETYGRAFGDPEKGAAGQAMSVNQTIKLKEIAAKAKGERKPMSRGKGFGRRGRAVEEKD
;
A
#
# COMPACT_ATOMS: atom_id res chain seq x y z
N MET A 1 -26.06 -7.70 31.36
CA MET A 1 -25.28 -8.32 30.26
C MET A 1 -23.80 -8.30 30.63
N ARG A 2 -23.09 -9.44 30.60
CA ARG A 2 -21.64 -9.48 30.93
C ARG A 2 -20.87 -8.80 29.79
N ALA A 3 -20.12 -7.74 30.09
CA ALA A 3 -19.26 -7.08 29.09
C ALA A 3 -18.27 -8.11 28.54
N LYS A 4 -18.23 -8.30 27.22
CA LYS A 4 -17.20 -9.12 26.57
C LYS A 4 -15.84 -8.52 26.89
N LYS A 5 -14.90 -9.36 27.34
CA LYS A 5 -13.50 -8.97 27.55
C LYS A 5 -12.99 -8.27 26.28
N PRO A 6 -12.27 -7.14 26.38
CA PRO A 6 -11.78 -6.42 25.22
C PRO A 6 -10.97 -7.37 24.33
N PRO A 7 -11.18 -7.33 22.99
CA PRO A 7 -10.54 -8.27 22.08
C PRO A 7 -9.02 -8.08 22.10
N ASP A 8 -8.27 -9.18 21.96
CA ASP A 8 -6.81 -9.15 21.90
C ASP A 8 -6.33 -8.15 20.83
N PRO A 9 -5.51 -7.14 21.19
CA PRO A 9 -4.99 -6.15 20.25
C PRO A 9 -4.32 -6.77 19.01
N ARG A 10 -3.62 -7.91 19.16
CA ARG A 10 -2.97 -8.60 18.03
C ARG A 10 -4.01 -9.19 17.08
N ALA A 11 -5.05 -9.84 17.61
CA ALA A 11 -6.16 -10.34 16.82
C ALA A 11 -6.92 -9.22 16.10
N GLN A 12 -7.09 -8.06 16.76
CA GLN A 12 -7.70 -6.88 16.14
C GLN A 12 -6.85 -6.34 14.98
N ALA A 13 -5.55 -6.19 15.18
CA ALA A 13 -4.64 -5.72 14.14
C ALA A 13 -4.57 -6.67 12.95
N ARG A 14 -4.49 -7.99 13.20
CA ARG A 14 -4.57 -9.02 12.15
C ARG A 14 -5.85 -8.86 11.33
N LYS A 15 -7.00 -8.78 11.98
CA LYS A 15 -8.30 -8.62 11.31
C LYS A 15 -8.38 -7.31 10.53
N ALA A 16 -7.90 -6.21 11.10
CA ALA A 16 -7.89 -4.90 10.45
C ALA A 16 -7.04 -4.92 9.17
N ALA A 17 -5.84 -5.50 9.22
CA ALA A 17 -4.96 -5.59 8.07
C ALA A 17 -5.53 -6.47 6.95
N LEU A 18 -6.06 -7.66 7.27
CA LEU A 18 -6.72 -8.52 6.28
C LEU A 18 -7.91 -7.82 5.62
N ASN A 19 -8.70 -7.09 6.39
CA ASN A 19 -9.82 -6.32 5.85
C ASN A 19 -9.35 -5.16 4.98
N ALA A 20 -8.22 -4.52 5.30
CA ALA A 20 -7.65 -3.45 4.48
C ALA A 20 -7.17 -3.98 3.11
N LEU A 21 -6.49 -5.14 3.08
CA LEU A 21 -6.05 -5.80 1.84
C LEU A 21 -7.27 -6.18 0.96
N ARG A 22 -8.28 -6.82 1.55
CA ARG A 22 -9.53 -7.19 0.86
C ARG A 22 -10.26 -5.96 0.31
N ARG A 23 -10.29 -4.86 1.07
CA ARG A 23 -10.90 -3.61 0.61
C ARG A 23 -10.15 -3.01 -0.56
N ALA A 24 -8.81 -2.97 -0.53
CA ALA A 24 -8.03 -2.45 -1.64
C ALA A 24 -8.32 -3.21 -2.95
N ARG A 25 -8.33 -4.55 -2.88
CA ARG A 25 -8.70 -5.38 -4.03
C ARG A 25 -10.12 -5.07 -4.53
N ARG A 26 -11.09 -5.10 -3.63
CA ARG A 26 -12.50 -4.85 -3.98
C ARG A 26 -12.73 -3.43 -4.54
N THR A 27 -12.00 -2.43 -4.05
CA THR A 27 -12.09 -1.07 -4.60
C THR A 27 -11.56 -1.02 -6.02
N ALA A 28 -10.45 -1.69 -6.32
CA ALA A 28 -9.90 -1.77 -7.67
C ALA A 28 -10.88 -2.48 -8.61
N ASP A 29 -11.40 -3.64 -8.20
CA ASP A 29 -12.39 -4.41 -8.97
C ASP A 29 -13.64 -3.57 -9.26
N LYS A 30 -14.17 -2.85 -8.26
CA LYS A 30 -15.35 -1.97 -8.42
C LYS A 30 -15.09 -0.76 -9.33
N ALA A 31 -13.87 -0.24 -9.33
CA ALA A 31 -13.48 0.88 -10.17
C ALA A 31 -13.11 0.45 -11.60
N GLY A 32 -13.09 -0.86 -11.90
CA GLY A 32 -12.61 -1.39 -13.17
C GLY A 32 -11.11 -1.16 -13.39
N ILE A 33 -10.34 -0.94 -12.31
CA ILE A 33 -8.90 -0.70 -12.37
C ILE A 33 -8.19 -2.02 -12.20
N GLU A 34 -7.50 -2.45 -13.26
CA GLU A 34 -6.65 -3.64 -13.20
C GLU A 34 -5.41 -3.35 -12.34
N LEU A 35 -5.26 -4.14 -11.27
CA LEU A 35 -4.03 -4.17 -10.50
C LEU A 35 -2.95 -4.82 -11.35
N SER A 36 -1.71 -4.32 -11.27
CA SER A 36 -0.61 -5.05 -11.90
C SER A 36 -0.45 -6.43 -11.27
N GLU A 37 0.13 -7.37 -12.01
CA GLU A 37 0.46 -8.72 -11.50
C GLU A 37 1.14 -8.64 -10.13
N TRP A 38 2.20 -7.83 -10.05
CA TRP A 38 2.93 -7.60 -8.80
C TRP A 38 2.06 -6.99 -7.68
N GLU A 39 1.13 -6.08 -7.98
CA GLU A 39 0.21 -5.53 -6.97
C GLU A 39 -0.76 -6.62 -6.46
N GLY A 40 -1.22 -7.50 -7.34
CA GLY A 40 -2.02 -8.66 -6.98
C GLY A 40 -1.26 -9.64 -6.09
N GLU A 41 -0.04 -10.01 -6.49
CA GLU A 41 0.87 -10.86 -5.72
C GLU A 41 1.23 -10.25 -4.37
N PHE A 42 1.46 -8.94 -4.31
CA PHE A 42 1.72 -8.22 -3.07
C PHE A 42 0.56 -8.36 -2.09
N LEU A 43 -0.69 -8.12 -2.54
CA LEU A 43 -1.86 -8.24 -1.68
C LEU A 43 -2.05 -9.67 -1.17
N GLY A 44 -1.89 -10.67 -2.04
CA GLY A 44 -2.02 -12.09 -1.69
C GLY A 44 -0.95 -12.56 -0.73
N SER A 45 0.33 -12.31 -1.03
CA SER A 45 1.46 -12.75 -0.22
C SER A 45 1.48 -12.12 1.18
N VAL A 46 1.09 -10.84 1.31
CA VAL A 46 0.96 -10.18 2.60
C VAL A 46 -0.23 -10.74 3.38
N ALA A 47 -1.36 -11.00 2.72
CA ALA A 47 -2.53 -11.62 3.37
C ALA A 47 -2.18 -13.00 3.94
N GLN A 48 -1.57 -13.88 3.13
CA GLN A 48 -1.14 -15.21 3.55
C GLN A 48 -0.20 -15.12 4.76
N ARG A 49 0.80 -14.23 4.71
CA ARG A 49 1.74 -14.05 5.83
C ARG A 49 1.05 -13.59 7.12
N ILE A 50 0.06 -12.70 7.03
CA ILE A 50 -0.72 -12.26 8.19
C ILE A 50 -1.62 -13.40 8.70
N GLU A 51 -2.14 -14.23 7.81
CA GLU A 51 -2.95 -15.39 8.18
C GLU A 51 -2.11 -16.44 8.92
N THR A 52 -0.93 -16.76 8.41
CA THR A 52 0.01 -17.74 8.98
C THR A 52 0.60 -17.29 10.31
N TYR A 53 1.13 -16.06 10.37
CA TYR A 53 1.95 -15.65 11.52
C TYR A 53 1.24 -14.71 12.48
N GLY A 54 0.11 -14.10 12.09
CA GLY A 54 -0.64 -13.15 12.91
C GLY A 54 0.17 -11.94 13.39
N ARG A 55 1.38 -11.73 12.84
CA ARG A 55 2.45 -11.01 13.54
C ARG A 55 2.12 -9.54 13.69
N ALA A 56 2.17 -9.05 14.93
CA ALA A 56 2.39 -7.65 15.22
C ALA A 56 3.91 -7.41 15.32
N PHE A 57 4.46 -6.40 14.64
CA PHE A 57 5.89 -6.09 14.74
C PHE A 57 6.22 -5.51 16.13
N GLY A 58 7.35 -5.93 16.71
CA GLY A 58 7.90 -5.35 17.95
C GLY A 58 9.00 -4.31 17.71
N ASP A 59 9.51 -4.24 16.48
CA ASP A 59 10.54 -3.31 16.02
C ASP A 59 9.87 -2.05 15.44
N PRO A 60 10.05 -0.85 16.04
CA PRO A 60 9.45 0.40 15.58
C PRO A 60 9.77 0.77 14.14
N GLU A 61 10.95 0.40 13.62
CA GLU A 61 11.33 0.67 12.23
C GLU A 61 10.52 -0.17 11.25
N LYS A 62 10.05 -1.33 11.72
CA LYS A 62 9.19 -2.20 10.93
C LYS A 62 7.73 -1.83 11.13
N GLY A 63 7.32 -1.28 12.27
CA GLY A 63 5.98 -0.75 12.50
C GLY A 63 5.67 -0.59 13.98
N ALA A 64 4.58 0.12 14.30
CA ALA A 64 4.20 0.32 15.69
C ALA A 64 3.88 -1.02 16.38
N ALA A 65 4.23 -1.11 17.67
CA ALA A 65 3.90 -2.25 18.52
C ALA A 65 2.39 -2.55 18.42
N GLY A 66 2.06 -3.75 17.94
CA GLY A 66 0.67 -4.16 17.70
C GLY A 66 0.20 -4.07 16.25
N GLN A 67 0.96 -3.50 15.31
CA GLN A 67 0.56 -3.43 13.89
C GLN A 67 0.90 -4.70 13.11
N ALA A 68 -0.04 -5.20 12.32
CA ALA A 68 0.10 -6.45 11.60
C ALA A 68 0.94 -6.38 10.30
N MET A 69 1.19 -5.16 9.82
CA MET A 69 1.95 -4.89 8.60
C MET A 69 3.12 -3.97 8.89
N SER A 70 4.14 -4.05 8.02
CA SER A 70 5.23 -3.11 8.13
C SER A 70 4.82 -1.71 7.67
N VAL A 71 5.61 -0.69 8.02
CA VAL A 71 5.42 0.69 7.53
C VAL A 71 5.39 0.70 5.99
N ASN A 72 6.38 0.07 5.35
CA ASN A 72 6.47 0.02 3.88
C ASN A 72 5.30 -0.74 3.25
N GLN A 73 4.85 -1.83 3.87
CA GLN A 73 3.66 -2.56 3.42
C GLN A 73 2.40 -1.69 3.51
N THR A 74 2.30 -0.89 4.57
CA THR A 74 1.20 0.05 4.78
C THR A 74 1.22 1.18 3.76
N ILE A 75 2.40 1.75 3.48
CA ILE A 75 2.58 2.74 2.42
C ILE A 75 2.11 2.14 1.11
N LYS A 76 2.61 0.97 0.73
CA LYS A 76 2.27 0.34 -0.54
C LYS A 76 0.78 0.03 -0.69
N LEU A 77 0.15 -0.45 0.37
CA LEU A 77 -1.31 -0.65 0.38
C LEU A 77 -2.06 0.65 0.14
N LYS A 78 -1.62 1.77 0.72
CA LYS A 78 -2.22 3.10 0.47
C LYS A 78 -2.00 3.54 -0.97
N GLU A 79 -0.85 3.26 -1.58
CA GLU A 79 -0.61 3.57 -2.99
C GLU A 79 -1.58 2.81 -3.92
N ILE A 80 -1.75 1.50 -3.67
CA ILE A 80 -2.70 0.66 -4.41
C ILE A 80 -4.12 1.18 -4.24
N ALA A 81 -4.52 1.53 -3.01
CA ALA A 81 -5.84 2.07 -2.72
C ALA A 81 -6.07 3.43 -3.40
N ALA A 82 -5.08 4.33 -3.40
CA ALA A 82 -5.17 5.64 -4.05
C ALA A 82 -5.25 5.49 -5.58
N LYS A 83 -4.48 4.56 -6.17
CA LYS A 83 -4.59 4.18 -7.58
C LYS A 83 -6.01 3.66 -7.89
N ALA A 84 -6.52 2.74 -7.08
CA ALA A 84 -7.85 2.17 -7.22
C ALA A 84 -8.99 3.19 -7.09
N LYS A 85 -8.77 4.33 -6.44
CA LYS A 85 -9.72 5.43 -6.37
C LYS A 85 -9.56 6.47 -7.48
N GLY A 86 -8.58 6.31 -8.37
CA GLY A 86 -8.24 7.31 -9.38
C GLY A 86 -7.57 8.57 -8.80
N GLU A 87 -7.18 8.57 -7.52
CA GLU A 87 -6.53 9.71 -6.84
C GLU A 87 -5.06 9.85 -7.26
N ARG A 88 -4.45 8.78 -7.76
CA ARG A 88 -3.12 8.82 -8.39
C ARG A 88 -3.24 8.63 -9.89
N LYS A 89 -2.99 9.70 -10.65
CA LYS A 89 -2.63 9.57 -12.07
C LYS A 89 -1.33 8.76 -12.16
N PRO A 90 -1.15 7.90 -13.19
CA PRO A 90 0.17 7.36 -13.48
C PRO A 90 1.14 8.54 -13.52
N MET A 91 2.30 8.42 -12.86
CA MET A 91 3.34 9.42 -13.06
C MET A 91 3.63 9.42 -14.55
N SER A 92 3.11 10.44 -15.24
CA SER A 92 3.61 10.80 -16.55
C SER A 92 5.11 10.88 -16.38
N ARG A 93 5.88 10.20 -17.25
CA ARG A 93 7.27 10.56 -17.49
C ARG A 93 7.24 11.97 -18.09
N GLY A 94 6.90 12.96 -17.27
CA GLY A 94 7.00 14.36 -17.59
C GLY A 94 8.46 14.56 -17.96
N LYS A 95 8.68 15.15 -19.14
CA LYS A 95 9.97 15.57 -19.68
C LYS A 95 10.87 15.96 -18.50
N GLY A 96 11.74 15.04 -18.06
CA GLY A 96 12.69 15.32 -16.98
C GLY A 96 13.45 16.56 -17.39
N PHE A 97 13.74 17.45 -16.43
CA PHE A 97 14.44 18.73 -16.61
C PHE A 97 15.27 18.76 -17.90
N GLY A 98 14.62 19.18 -18.98
CA GLY A 98 15.25 19.24 -20.28
C GLY A 98 16.33 20.28 -20.11
N ARG A 99 17.60 19.85 -20.15
CA ARG A 99 18.72 20.79 -20.23
C ARG A 99 18.38 21.74 -21.36
N ARG A 100 18.10 23.00 -21.01
CA ARG A 100 17.87 24.06 -21.98
C ARG A 100 19.17 24.16 -22.76
N GLY A 101 19.16 23.63 -23.99
CA GLY A 101 20.31 23.62 -24.87
C GLY A 101 20.84 25.03 -24.98
N ARG A 102 22.10 25.21 -24.59
CA ARG A 102 22.86 26.45 -24.78
C ARG A 102 22.97 26.65 -26.29
N ALA A 103 22.15 27.53 -26.86
CA ALA A 103 22.35 28.01 -28.22
C ALA A 103 23.70 28.72 -28.25
N VAL A 104 24.65 28.16 -29.00
CA VAL A 104 25.91 28.83 -29.33
C VAL A 104 25.56 29.75 -30.50
N GLU A 105 25.62 31.07 -30.26
CA GLU A 105 25.63 32.08 -31.32
C GLU A 105 26.85 31.82 -32.22
N GLU A 106 26.57 31.50 -33.48
CA GLU A 106 27.52 31.62 -34.58
C GLU A 106 27.43 33.07 -35.07
N LYS A 107 28.53 33.82 -34.98
CA LYS A 107 28.66 35.15 -35.58
C LYS A 107 29.37 34.99 -36.92
N ASP A 108 28.76 35.60 -37.94
CA ASP A 108 29.33 35.85 -39.27
C ASP A 108 30.68 36.57 -39.23
#